data_AF-A0A1G5I7A3-F1
#
_entry.id   AF-A0A1G5I7A3-F1
#
_cell.length_a   1.000
_cell.length_b   1.000
_cell.length_c   1.000
_cell.angle_alpha   90.00
_cell.angle_beta   90.00
_cell.angle_gamma   90.00
#
_symmetry.space_group_name_H-M   'P 1'
#
loop_
_entity.id
_entity.type
_entity.pdbx_description
1 polymer ?
#
loop_
_entity_poly.entity_id
_entity_poly.type
_entity_poly.pdbx_seq_one_letter_code
_entity_poly.pdbx_strand_id
1 'polypeptide(L)'
;MRLSAVLFLIFFVAGCTTIGQDQRPSGPLPTSTRPAYNLTGYSPAFKDGYIDGCETAKKTSYGLKNERRFAADNQYRMGWNDGFSLCRGKP
;
A
#
# COMPACT_ATOMS: atom_id res chain seq x y z
N MET A 1 -24.65 50.60 3.03
CA MET A 1 -23.34 50.00 2.67
C MET A 1 -22.53 49.85 3.95
N ARG A 2 -21.79 48.75 4.15
CA ARG A 2 -20.88 48.45 5.29
C ARG A 2 -21.38 47.53 6.44
N LEU A 3 -22.41 46.69 6.25
CA LEU A 3 -22.69 45.61 7.23
C LEU A 3 -22.80 44.20 6.63
N SER A 4 -22.59 44.05 5.32
CA SER A 4 -22.72 42.76 4.63
C SER A 4 -21.38 42.05 4.41
N ALA A 5 -20.27 42.63 4.87
CA ALA A 5 -18.91 42.17 4.54
C ALA A 5 -18.28 41.24 5.59
N VAL A 6 -18.96 40.96 6.70
CA VAL A 6 -18.36 40.19 7.81
C VAL A 6 -18.80 38.71 7.82
N LEU A 7 -19.89 38.36 7.13
CA LEU A 7 -20.44 36.99 7.20
C LEU A 7 -19.77 35.97 6.25
N PHE A 8 -18.79 36.38 5.44
CA PHE A 8 -18.17 35.52 4.42
C PHE A 8 -16.74 35.06 4.75
N LEU A 9 -16.27 35.23 5.99
CA LEU A 9 -14.86 35.01 6.34
C LEU A 9 -14.58 33.83 7.29
N ILE A 10 -15.48 32.87 7.45
CA ILE A 10 -15.22 31.70 8.32
C ILE A 10 -15.79 30.41 7.71
N PHE A 11 -15.33 30.04 6.51
CA PHE A 11 -15.67 28.75 5.89
C PHE A 11 -14.48 28.15 5.12
N PHE A 12 -13.29 28.06 5.74
CA PHE A 12 -12.15 27.41 5.07
C PHE A 12 -11.22 26.61 6.01
N VAL A 13 -11.78 25.75 6.85
CA VAL A 13 -11.00 24.65 7.41
C VAL A 13 -11.78 23.34 7.29
N ALA A 14 -12.09 22.95 6.05
CA ALA A 14 -12.53 21.58 5.74
C ALA A 14 -11.30 20.65 5.78
N GLY A 15 -11.41 19.58 6.56
CA GLY A 15 -10.30 18.81 7.09
C GLY A 15 -9.45 18.04 6.09
N CYS A 16 -8.19 17.84 6.46
CA CYS A 16 -7.35 16.79 5.91
C CYS A 16 -7.82 15.43 6.45
N THR A 17 -8.87 14.85 5.87
CA THR A 17 -9.04 13.40 5.95
C THR A 17 -7.90 12.77 5.16
N THR A 18 -6.98 12.10 5.86
CA THR A 18 -5.88 11.38 5.22
C THR A 18 -6.52 10.29 4.37
N ILE A 19 -6.38 10.43 3.05
CA ILE A 19 -6.88 9.49 2.06
C ILE A 19 -6.30 8.12 2.39
N GLY A 20 -7.20 7.13 2.48
CA GLY A 20 -6.96 5.76 2.93
C GLY A 20 -5.59 5.27 2.52
N GLN A 21 -4.73 5.08 3.52
CA GLN A 21 -3.63 4.15 3.32
C GLN A 21 -4.30 2.78 3.30
N ASP A 22 -4.41 2.19 2.13
CA ASP A 22 -4.53 0.75 1.96
C ASP A 22 -3.46 0.13 2.88
N GLN A 23 -3.89 -0.30 4.05
CA GLN A 23 -3.05 -0.80 5.14
C GLN A 23 -3.36 -2.26 5.33
N ARG A 24 -2.30 -3.07 5.46
CA ARG A 24 -2.43 -4.47 5.82
C ARG A 24 -3.20 -4.60 7.13
N PRO A 25 -3.91 -5.72 7.35
CA PRO A 25 -4.46 -6.05 8.65
C PRO A 25 -3.39 -5.91 9.75
N SER A 26 -3.77 -5.29 10.86
CA SER A 26 -2.92 -5.23 12.05
C SER A 26 -2.72 -6.64 12.62
N GLY A 27 -1.47 -7.07 12.76
CA GLY A 27 -1.14 -8.39 13.31
C GLY A 27 0.15 -8.97 12.72
N PRO A 28 0.59 -10.13 13.23
CA PRO A 28 1.70 -10.86 12.62
C PRO A 28 1.34 -11.28 11.20
N LEU A 29 2.31 -11.20 10.29
CA LEU A 29 2.13 -11.66 8.92
C LEU A 29 1.75 -13.16 8.89
N PRO A 30 0.82 -13.58 8.01
CA PRO A 30 0.42 -14.98 7.92
C PRO A 30 1.57 -15.81 7.33
N THR A 31 1.56 -17.12 7.56
CA THR A 31 2.62 -18.02 7.04
C THR A 31 2.73 -17.97 5.51
N SER A 32 1.66 -17.60 4.80
CA SER A 32 1.66 -17.41 3.35
C SER A 32 2.65 -16.34 2.87
N THR A 33 2.99 -15.35 3.71
CA THR A 33 3.95 -14.29 3.36
C THR A 33 5.39 -14.75 3.42
N ARG A 34 5.66 -15.95 3.95
CA ARG A 34 7.01 -16.49 3.99
C ARG A 34 7.49 -16.63 2.54
N PRO A 35 8.50 -15.85 2.13
CA PRO A 35 8.96 -15.89 0.75
C PRO A 35 9.49 -17.28 0.44
N ALA A 36 9.22 -17.76 -0.77
CA ALA A 36 9.76 -19.02 -1.25
C ALA A 36 11.30 -19.00 -1.34
N TYR A 37 11.88 -17.81 -1.42
CA TYR A 37 13.31 -17.58 -1.54
C TYR A 37 13.83 -16.61 -0.47
N ASN A 38 15.14 -16.58 -0.33
CA ASN A 38 15.79 -15.71 0.63
C ASN A 38 15.83 -14.26 0.11
N LEU A 39 15.19 -13.35 0.84
CA LEU A 39 15.16 -11.91 0.56
C LEU A 39 16.28 -11.13 1.28
N THR A 40 17.27 -11.80 1.89
CA THR A 40 18.44 -11.11 2.45
C THR A 40 19.17 -10.32 1.36
N GLY A 41 19.51 -9.06 1.64
CA GLY A 41 20.14 -8.15 0.67
C GLY A 41 19.16 -7.27 -0.11
N TYR A 42 17.87 -7.61 -0.16
CA TYR A 42 16.87 -6.73 -0.75
C TYR A 42 16.47 -5.59 0.19
N SER A 43 16.10 -4.45 -0.40
CA SER A 43 15.64 -3.28 0.33
C SER A 43 14.34 -3.58 1.12
N PRO A 44 14.08 -2.88 2.23
CA PRO A 44 12.82 -3.03 2.97
C PRO A 44 11.59 -2.79 2.07
N ALA A 45 11.66 -1.79 1.19
CA ALA A 45 10.59 -1.49 0.24
C ALA A 45 10.31 -2.64 -0.73
N PHE A 46 11.36 -3.29 -1.25
CA PHE A 46 11.21 -4.47 -2.10
C PHE A 46 10.55 -5.62 -1.33
N LYS A 47 10.98 -5.89 -0.09
CA LYS A 47 10.39 -6.94 0.76
C LYS A 47 8.92 -6.71 1.03
N ASP A 48 8.54 -5.46 1.34
CA ASP A 48 7.14 -5.07 1.49
C ASP A 48 6.36 -5.34 0.21
N GLY A 49 6.85 -4.86 -0.93
CA GLY A 49 6.20 -5.08 -2.22
C GLY A 49 6.04 -6.58 -2.49
N TYR A 50 7.09 -7.37 -2.28
CA TYR A 50 7.08 -8.81 -2.49
C TYR A 50 5.99 -9.52 -1.70
N ILE A 51 5.90 -9.23 -0.41
CA ILE A 51 4.87 -9.80 0.47
C ILE A 51 3.47 -9.40 -0.05
N ASP A 52 3.27 -8.12 -0.34
CA ASP A 52 1.99 -7.58 -0.85
C ASP A 52 1.54 -8.24 -2.15
N GLY A 53 2.45 -8.36 -3.12
CA GLY A 53 2.18 -8.98 -4.40
C GLY A 53 1.88 -10.47 -4.25
N CYS A 54 2.65 -11.17 -3.42
CA CYS A 54 2.48 -12.61 -3.19
C CYS A 54 1.13 -12.92 -2.55
N GLU A 55 0.75 -12.18 -1.51
CA GLU A 55 -0.55 -12.33 -0.84
C GLU A 55 -1.71 -11.96 -1.76
N THR A 56 -1.52 -10.95 -2.62
CA THR A 56 -2.51 -10.59 -3.65
C THR A 56 -2.72 -11.73 -4.64
N ALA A 57 -1.64 -12.36 -5.12
CA ALA A 57 -1.73 -13.50 -6.02
C ALA A 57 -2.42 -14.72 -5.37
N LYS A 58 -2.17 -14.94 -4.09
CA LYS A 58 -2.80 -16.01 -3.29
C LYS A 58 -4.23 -15.67 -2.85
N LYS A 59 -4.72 -14.46 -3.13
CA LYS A 59 -6.07 -13.97 -2.74
C LYS A 59 -6.32 -14.07 -1.23
N THR A 60 -5.31 -13.78 -0.41
CA THR A 60 -5.47 -13.74 1.05
C THR A 60 -5.96 -12.37 1.51
N SER A 61 -6.40 -12.27 2.77
CA SER A 61 -6.77 -10.99 3.40
C SER A 61 -5.60 -10.02 3.60
N TYR A 62 -4.36 -10.49 3.40
CA TYR A 62 -3.14 -9.67 3.46
C TYR A 62 -2.71 -9.14 2.09
N GLY A 63 -3.40 -9.54 1.02
CA GLY A 63 -3.18 -9.04 -0.33
C GLY A 63 -3.46 -7.55 -0.40
N LEU A 64 -2.45 -6.78 -0.77
CA LEU A 64 -2.51 -5.33 -0.83
C LEU A 64 -1.76 -4.84 -2.06
N LYS A 65 -2.30 -3.84 -2.73
CA LYS A 65 -1.55 -3.08 -3.73
C LYS A 65 -1.64 -1.62 -3.35
N ASN A 66 -0.66 -1.14 -2.60
CA ASN A 66 -0.63 0.28 -2.20
C ASN A 66 -0.32 1.12 -3.45
N GLU A 67 -1.36 1.61 -4.12
CA GLU A 67 -1.23 2.26 -5.43
C GLU A 67 -0.31 3.49 -5.38
N ARG A 68 -0.34 4.25 -4.29
CA ARG A 68 0.56 5.39 -4.09
C ARG A 68 2.03 4.95 -4.06
N ARG A 69 2.37 3.93 -3.27
CA ARG A 69 3.74 3.38 -3.24
C ARG A 69 4.09 2.70 -4.54
N PHE A 70 3.16 1.98 -5.16
CA PHE A 70 3.38 1.33 -6.45
C PHE A 70 3.78 2.34 -7.54
N ALA A 71 3.17 3.52 -7.55
CA ALA A 71 3.53 4.60 -8.47
C ALA A 71 4.87 5.27 -8.10
N ALA A 72 5.09 5.58 -6.81
CA ALA A 72 6.19 6.44 -6.38
C ALA A 72 7.50 5.72 -6.00
N ASP A 73 7.44 4.45 -5.60
CA ASP A 73 8.56 3.68 -5.06
C ASP A 73 8.88 2.50 -6.00
N ASN A 74 9.95 2.66 -6.79
CA ASN A 74 10.40 1.65 -7.75
C ASN A 74 10.72 0.30 -7.09
N GLN A 75 11.28 0.32 -5.87
CA GLN A 75 11.66 -0.92 -5.17
C GLN A 75 10.42 -1.68 -4.72
N TYR A 76 9.44 -0.97 -4.17
CA TYR A 76 8.14 -1.55 -3.83
C TYR A 76 7.44 -2.13 -5.07
N ARG A 77 7.39 -1.38 -6.17
CA ARG A 77 6.78 -1.83 -7.43
C ARG A 77 7.43 -3.10 -7.97
N MET A 78 8.76 -3.15 -8.00
CA MET A 78 9.49 -4.35 -8.45
C MET A 78 9.18 -5.55 -7.55
N GLY A 79 9.28 -5.38 -6.23
CA GLY A 79 8.94 -6.44 -5.28
C GLY A 79 7.51 -6.95 -5.49
N TRP A 80 6.54 -6.05 -5.64
CA TRP A 80 5.13 -6.42 -5.85
C TRP A 80 4.93 -7.25 -7.12
N ASN A 81 5.53 -6.85 -8.24
CA ASN A 81 5.42 -7.59 -9.48
C ASN A 81 6.05 -8.99 -9.38
N ASP A 82 7.22 -9.09 -8.74
CA ASP A 82 7.91 -10.38 -8.55
C ASP A 82 7.11 -11.31 -7.64
N GLY A 83 6.63 -10.79 -6.50
CA GLY A 83 5.79 -11.54 -5.56
C GLY A 83 4.51 -12.03 -6.20
N PHE A 84 3.82 -11.17 -6.95
CA PHE A 84 2.58 -11.54 -7.64
C PHE A 84 2.85 -12.63 -8.69
N SER A 85 3.90 -12.47 -9.49
CA SER A 85 4.22 -13.39 -10.58
C SER A 85 4.63 -14.77 -10.06
N LEU A 86 5.47 -14.82 -9.02
CA LEU A 86 5.98 -16.07 -8.46
C LEU A 86 4.92 -16.83 -7.65
N CYS A 87 4.07 -16.13 -6.91
CA CYS A 87 3.06 -16.76 -6.05
C CYS A 87 1.75 -17.12 -6.76
N ARG A 88 1.49 -16.59 -7.96
CA ARG A 88 0.30 -16.93 -8.75
C ARG A 88 0.31 -18.37 -9.27
N GLY A 89 1.46 -19.04 -9.27
CA GLY A 89 1.63 -20.38 -9.83
C GLY A 89 1.56 -20.41 -11.36
N LYS A 90 1.95 -21.55 -11.95
CA LYS A 90 1.66 -21.85 -13.36
C LYS A 90 0.17 -22.25 -13.48
N PRO A 91 -0.50 -21.92 -14.59
CA PRO A 91 -1.90 -22.28 -14.82
C PRO A 91 -2.15 -23.78 -14.73
#